data_AF-A0A8E3ARI3-F1
#
_entry.id   AF-A0A8E3ARI3-F1
#
_cell.length_a   1.000
_cell.length_b   1.000
_cell.length_c   1.000
_cell.angle_alpha   90.00
_cell.angle_beta   90.00
_cell.angle_gamma   90.00
#
_symmetry.space_group_name_H-M   'P 1'
#
loop_
_entity.id
_entity.type
_entity.pdbx_description
1 polymer ?
#
loop_
_entity_poly.entity_id
_entity_poly.type
_entity_poly.pdbx_seq_one_letter_code
_entity_poly.pdbx_strand_id
1 'polypeptide(L)'
;MLFGPTASGAEELARMRPHARWVACFNTSPSESLRPVFARKGQAPAPHLPVYGDDAGAKDIAASLVRDIGFEPPDAGGLRTGRFAEPFAMVTAELACNQPGGPALTYRFDKLRG
;
A
#
# COMPACT_ATOMS: atom_id res chain seq x y z
N MET A 1 -10.61 6.15 7.10
CA MET A 1 -11.08 7.55 7.21
C MET A 1 -10.37 8.32 6.13
N LEU A 2 -11.09 9.00 5.24
CA LEU A 2 -10.50 9.86 4.22
C LEU A 2 -10.35 11.25 4.82
N PHE A 3 -9.12 11.71 4.96
CA PHE A 3 -8.84 13.12 5.19
C PHE A 3 -8.57 13.72 3.80
N GLY A 4 -9.13 14.89 3.48
CA GLY A 4 -9.00 15.50 2.16
C GLY A 4 -7.53 15.76 1.75
N PRO A 5 -7.24 16.44 0.62
CA PRO A 5 -5.87 16.57 0.08
C PRO A 5 -4.85 17.27 1.01
N THR A 6 -5.29 17.80 2.15
CA THR A 6 -4.49 18.55 3.12
C THR A 6 -3.92 17.68 4.24
N ALA A 7 -4.51 16.52 4.55
CA ALA A 7 -4.05 15.61 5.61
C ALA A 7 -4.44 14.16 5.29
N SER A 8 -3.80 13.20 5.94
CA SER A 8 -4.13 11.76 5.84
C SER A 8 -4.42 11.16 7.21
N GLY A 9 -5.09 10.01 7.24
CA GLY A 9 -5.33 9.27 8.48
C GLY A 9 -4.04 8.80 9.11
N ALA A 10 -3.04 8.45 8.30
CA ALA A 10 -1.70 8.13 8.79
C ALA A 10 -1.04 9.32 9.52
N GLU A 11 -1.18 10.54 9.00
CA GLU A 11 -0.67 11.76 9.66
C GLU A 11 -1.45 12.12 10.93
N GLU A 12 -2.76 11.86 10.98
CA GLU A 12 -3.56 12.07 12.19
C GLU A 12 -3.15 11.10 13.30
N LEU A 13 -2.96 9.81 12.97
CA LEU A 13 -2.46 8.82 13.92
C LEU A 13 -1.06 9.17 14.46
N ALA A 14 -0.20 9.68 13.58
CA ALA A 14 1.12 10.19 13.98
C ALA A 14 1.03 11.38 14.94
N ARG A 15 0.11 12.33 14.71
CA ARG A 15 -0.16 13.41 15.66
C ARG A 15 -0.66 12.90 17.01
N MET A 16 -1.56 11.92 17.00
CA MET A 16 -2.13 11.35 18.23
C MET A 16 -1.10 10.56 19.05
N ARG A 17 -0.08 9.97 18.41
CA ARG A 17 0.97 9.18 19.06
C ARG A 17 2.35 9.53 18.49
N PRO A 18 2.94 10.68 18.89
CA PRO A 18 4.16 11.21 18.28
C PRO A 18 5.42 10.37 18.58
N HIS A 19 5.38 9.53 19.61
CA HIS A 19 6.49 8.65 19.97
C HIS A 19 6.44 7.29 19.27
N ALA A 20 5.36 6.98 18.55
CA ALA A 20 5.24 5.75 17.79
C ALA A 20 5.84 5.92 16.38
N ARG A 21 6.44 4.85 15.86
CA ARG A 21 6.96 4.79 14.48
C ARG A 21 5.87 4.27 13.57
N TRP A 22 5.23 5.17 12.84
CA TRP A 22 4.11 4.84 11.96
C TRP A 22 4.59 4.45 10.57
N VAL A 23 4.02 3.37 10.05
CA VAL A 23 4.20 2.90 8.68
C VAL A 23 2.84 2.50 8.15
N ALA A 24 2.53 2.92 6.92
CA ALA A 24 1.31 2.55 6.23
C ALA A 24 1.63 1.68 5.02
N CYS A 25 0.80 0.66 4.85
CA CYS A 25 0.83 -0.34 3.80
C CYS A 25 -0.54 -1.05 3.78
N PHE A 26 -0.79 -1.90 2.78
CA PHE A 26 -2.02 -2.68 2.56
C PHE A 26 -3.28 -1.88 2.24
N ASN A 27 -3.36 -0.59 2.60
CA ASN A 27 -4.54 0.25 2.38
C ASN A 27 -4.97 0.35 0.91
N THR A 28 -4.06 0.10 -0.03
CA THR A 28 -4.28 0.20 -1.47
C THR A 28 -4.50 -1.16 -2.15
N SER A 29 -4.44 -2.28 -1.42
CA SER A 29 -4.70 -3.62 -1.96
C SER A 29 -6.06 -4.13 -1.45
N PRO A 30 -6.98 -4.52 -2.33
CA PRO A 30 -8.17 -5.28 -1.93
C PRO A 30 -7.79 -6.57 -1.21
N SER A 31 -8.59 -6.95 -0.23
CA SER A 31 -8.31 -8.11 0.63
C SER A 31 -8.37 -9.44 -0.14
N GLU A 32 -9.22 -9.48 -1.16
CA GLU A 32 -9.49 -10.60 -2.06
C GLU A 32 -8.26 -10.97 -2.88
N SER A 33 -7.31 -10.04 -3.03
CA SER A 33 -6.04 -10.26 -3.72
C SER A 33 -4.99 -10.98 -2.86
N LEU A 34 -5.10 -10.93 -1.52
CA LEU A 34 -4.05 -11.44 -0.63
C LEU A 34 -3.84 -12.95 -0.80
N ARG A 35 -4.91 -13.74 -0.84
CA ARG A 35 -4.82 -15.20 -0.97
C ARG A 35 -4.30 -15.64 -2.35
N PRO A 36 -4.80 -15.11 -3.49
CA PRO A 36 -4.22 -15.38 -4.81
C PRO A 36 -2.74 -14.98 -4.93
N VAL A 37 -2.34 -13.84 -4.35
CA VAL A 37 -0.94 -13.40 -4.37
C VAL A 37 -0.05 -14.31 -3.55
N PHE A 38 -0.49 -14.71 -2.35
CA PHE A 38 0.24 -15.67 -1.53
C PHE A 38 0.42 -17.03 -2.23
N ALA A 39 -0.62 -17.52 -2.90
CA ALA A 39 -0.54 -18.75 -3.67
C ALA A 39 0.49 -18.70 -4.82
N ARG A 40 0.86 -17.49 -5.27
CA ARG A 40 1.87 -17.25 -6.31
C ARG A 40 3.18 -16.68 -5.76
N LYS A 41 3.38 -16.66 -4.43
CA LYS A 41 4.60 -16.14 -3.80
C LYS A 41 5.85 -16.78 -4.41
N GLY A 42 6.83 -15.94 -4.76
CA GLY A 42 8.08 -16.35 -5.40
C GLY A 42 8.04 -16.37 -6.93
N GLN A 43 6.88 -16.16 -7.55
CA GLN A 43 6.75 -15.98 -9.01
C GLN A 43 6.93 -14.50 -9.39
N ALA A 44 7.59 -14.25 -10.52
CA ALA A 44 7.82 -12.90 -11.03
C ALA A 44 6.95 -12.61 -12.29
N PRO A 45 6.51 -11.36 -12.51
CA PRO A 45 6.67 -10.22 -11.60
C PRO A 45 5.69 -10.30 -10.42
N ALA A 46 6.16 -9.95 -9.22
CA ALA A 46 5.29 -9.82 -8.05
C ALA A 46 4.45 -8.53 -8.18
N PRO A 47 3.19 -8.53 -7.73
CA PRO A 47 2.39 -7.31 -7.68
C PRO A 47 2.96 -6.33 -6.65
N HIS A 48 2.75 -5.03 -6.87
CA HIS A 48 3.28 -4.00 -5.98
C HIS A 48 2.31 -3.70 -4.84
N LEU A 49 2.86 -3.47 -3.65
CA LEU A 49 2.15 -2.97 -2.49
C LEU A 49 3.01 -1.91 -1.79
N PRO A 50 2.75 -0.61 -2.04
CA PRO A 50 3.59 0.47 -1.54
C PRO A 50 3.69 0.50 0.00
N VAL A 51 4.88 0.84 0.49
CA VAL A 51 5.17 1.07 1.91
C VAL A 51 5.64 2.51 2.07
N TYR A 52 5.08 3.24 3.05
CA TYR A 52 5.47 4.62 3.34
C TYR A 52 5.41 4.93 4.83
N GLY A 53 6.31 5.80 5.28
CA GLY A 53 6.57 6.08 6.69
C GLY A 53 7.89 6.84 6.87
N ASP A 54 8.04 7.53 8.00
CA ASP A 54 9.16 8.44 8.23
C ASP A 54 10.39 7.76 8.89
N ASP A 55 10.21 6.57 9.46
CA ASP A 55 11.29 5.77 10.07
C ASP A 55 11.70 4.62 9.15
N ALA A 56 12.97 4.60 8.72
CA ALA A 56 13.49 3.61 7.78
C ALA A 56 13.44 2.18 8.36
N GLY A 57 13.83 1.99 9.62
CA GLY A 57 13.84 0.66 10.26
C GLY A 57 12.44 0.08 10.42
N ALA A 58 11.44 0.91 10.73
CA ALA A 58 10.05 0.50 10.77
C ALA A 58 9.53 0.13 9.38
N LYS A 59 9.90 0.89 8.33
CA LYS A 59 9.56 0.53 6.95
C LYS A 59 10.15 -0.80 6.53
N ASP A 60 11.39 -1.11 6.93
CA ASP A 60 12.03 -2.39 6.60
C ASP A 60 11.30 -3.59 7.22
N ILE A 61 10.82 -3.43 8.47
CA ILE A 61 9.99 -4.43 9.13
C ILE A 61 8.68 -4.63 8.35
N ALA A 62 7.98 -3.54 8.01
CA ALA A 62 6.73 -3.62 7.26
C ALA A 62 6.94 -4.21 5.85
N ALA A 63 8.02 -3.83 5.16
CA ALA A 63 8.37 -4.35 3.85
C ALA A 63 8.65 -5.86 3.88
N SER A 64 9.22 -6.38 4.97
CA SER A 64 9.38 -7.82 5.17
C SER A 64 8.03 -8.54 5.25
N LEU A 65 7.06 -7.99 5.99
CA LEU A 65 5.69 -8.56 6.04
C LEU A 65 4.99 -8.55 4.68
N VAL A 66 5.19 -7.48 3.89
CA VAL A 66 4.64 -7.39 2.53
C VAL A 66 5.25 -8.46 1.62
N ARG A 67 6.58 -8.68 1.70
CA ARG A 67 7.26 -9.77 0.97
C ARG A 67 6.83 -11.15 1.45
N ASP A 68 6.52 -11.30 2.74
CA ASP A 68 6.07 -12.58 3.28
C ASP A 68 4.72 -13.02 2.72
N ILE A 69 3.86 -12.07 2.34
CA ILE A 69 2.60 -12.33 1.63
C ILE A 69 2.84 -12.60 0.13
N GLY A 70 3.95 -12.15 -0.44
CA GLY A 70 4.32 -12.37 -1.85
C GLY A 70 4.18 -11.14 -2.74
N PHE A 71 3.94 -9.97 -2.16
CA PHE A 71 4.03 -8.69 -2.88
C PHE A 71 5.47 -8.18 -2.91
N GLU A 72 5.75 -7.31 -3.88
CA GLU A 72 6.92 -6.45 -3.87
C GLU A 72 6.56 -5.10 -3.21
N PRO A 73 7.37 -4.57 -2.26
CA PRO A 73 7.07 -3.30 -1.59
C PRO A 73 7.87 -2.11 -2.16
N PRO A 74 7.32 -1.33 -3.12
CA PRO A 74 7.91 -0.04 -3.48
C PRO A 74 7.94 0.90 -2.27
N ASP A 75 9.11 1.48 -1.97
CA ASP A 75 9.19 2.59 -1.02
C ASP A 75 8.57 3.84 -1.65
N ALA A 76 7.49 4.31 -1.04
CA ALA A 76 6.74 5.48 -1.48
C ALA A 76 7.00 6.71 -0.59
N GLY A 77 8.09 6.72 0.19
CA GLY A 77 8.55 7.87 0.95
C GLY A 77 7.92 7.97 2.35
N GLY A 78 7.68 9.20 2.81
CA GLY A 78 7.20 9.51 4.16
C GLY A 78 5.68 9.42 4.34
N LEU A 79 5.19 9.67 5.55
CA LEU A 79 3.75 9.57 5.89
C LEU A 79 2.86 10.50 5.07
N ARG A 80 3.40 11.63 4.58
CA ARG A 80 2.70 12.55 3.68
C ARG A 80 2.13 11.85 2.42
N THR A 81 2.74 10.75 2.00
CA THR A 81 2.24 9.94 0.88
C THR A 81 0.82 9.41 1.11
N GLY A 82 0.37 9.28 2.36
CA GLY A 82 -0.99 8.93 2.72
C GLY A 82 -2.04 9.83 2.06
N ARG A 83 -1.74 11.12 1.82
CA ARG A 83 -2.65 12.07 1.16
C ARG A 83 -3.00 11.68 -0.29
N PHE A 84 -2.14 10.88 -0.92
CA PHE A 84 -2.34 10.36 -2.27
C PHE A 84 -2.76 8.89 -2.26
N ALA A 85 -2.19 8.10 -1.36
CA ALA A 85 -2.48 6.68 -1.23
C ALA A 85 -3.91 6.42 -0.75
N GLU A 86 -4.47 7.24 0.14
CA GLU A 86 -5.85 7.08 0.62
C GLU A 86 -6.89 7.34 -0.50
N PRO A 87 -6.81 8.41 -1.30
CA PRO A 87 -7.64 8.53 -2.49
C PRO A 87 -7.42 7.42 -3.52
N PHE A 88 -6.17 6.98 -3.72
CA PHE A 88 -5.88 5.87 -4.64
C PHE A 88 -6.52 4.56 -4.17
N ALA A 89 -6.58 4.30 -2.86
CA ALA A 89 -7.28 3.15 -2.31
C ALA A 89 -8.77 3.14 -2.73
N MET A 90 -9.42 4.30 -2.82
CA MET A 90 -10.80 4.38 -3.31
C MET A 90 -10.91 3.97 -4.78
N VAL A 91 -9.93 4.33 -5.61
CA VAL A 91 -9.88 3.90 -7.01
C VAL A 91 -9.72 2.37 -7.08
N THR A 92 -8.86 1.79 -6.24
CA THR A 92 -8.69 0.33 -6.20
C THR A 92 -9.95 -0.39 -5.73
N ALA A 93 -10.69 0.20 -4.79
CA ALA A 93 -11.97 -0.34 -4.33
C ALA A 93 -13.05 -0.26 -5.42
N GLU A 94 -13.13 0.85 -6.16
CA GLU A 94 -14.06 1.01 -7.28
C GLU A 94 -13.78 -0.03 -8.38
N LEU A 95 -12.52 -0.18 -8.79
CA LEU A 95 -12.11 -1.17 -9.78
C LEU A 95 -12.39 -2.61 -9.34
N ALA A 96 -12.23 -2.92 -8.05
CA ALA A 96 -12.45 -4.28 -7.53
C ALA A 96 -13.94 -4.62 -7.33
N CYS A 97 -14.72 -3.68 -6.82
CA CYS A 97 -16.10 -3.96 -6.38
C CYS A 97 -17.15 -3.64 -7.45
N ASN A 98 -16.92 -2.62 -8.27
CA ASN A 98 -17.96 -2.03 -9.13
C ASN A 98 -17.66 -2.16 -10.63
N GLN A 99 -16.46 -2.61 -11.00
CA GLN A 99 -16.06 -2.79 -12.39
C GLN A 99 -15.89 -4.28 -12.76
N PRO A 100 -15.98 -4.65 -14.05
CA PRO A 100 -15.73 -6.02 -14.49
C PRO A 100 -14.28 -6.48 -14.19
N GLY A 101 -14.07 -7.79 -14.01
CA GLY A 101 -12.74 -8.39 -13.77
C GLY A 101 -12.57 -9.03 -12.39
N GLY A 102 -13.48 -8.74 -11.46
CA GLY A 102 -13.54 -9.37 -10.14
C GLY A 102 -12.70 -8.64 -9.07
N PRO A 103 -12.90 -9.01 -7.78
CA PRO A 103 -12.41 -8.22 -6.65
C PRO A 103 -10.92 -8.41 -6.35
N ALA A 104 -10.30 -9.47 -6.89
CA ALA A 104 -8.88 -9.77 -6.71
C ALA A 104 -7.99 -8.90 -7.61
N LEU A 105 -8.09 -7.58 -7.45
CA LEU A 105 -7.31 -6.59 -8.20
C LEU A 105 -5.88 -6.48 -7.68
N THR A 106 -4.92 -6.46 -8.60
CA THR A 106 -3.52 -6.10 -8.32
C THR A 106 -3.04 -5.07 -9.33
N TYR A 107 -1.95 -4.37 -9.01
CA TYR A 107 -1.33 -3.40 -9.91
C TYR A 107 0.19 -3.46 -9.78
N ARG A 108 0.86 -2.83 -10.75
CA ARG A 108 2.31 -2.66 -10.76
C ARG A 108 2.65 -1.28 -11.31
N PHE A 109 3.72 -0.69 -10.79
CA PHE A 109 4.24 0.61 -11.23
C PHE A 109 5.55 0.39 -11.98
N ASP A 110 5.53 0.60 -13.30
CA ASP A 110 6.72 0.50 -14.14
C ASP A 110 7.26 1.89 -14.49
N LYS A 111 8.59 2.05 -14.47
CA LYS A 111 9.27 3.24 -14.99
C LYS A 111 9.86 2.91 -16.34
N LEU A 112 9.30 3.51 -17.40
CA LEU A 112 9.90 3.44 -18.73
C LEU A 112 11.17 4.29 -18.74
N ARG A 113 12.31 3.66 -19.04
CA ARG A 113 13.56 4.35 -19.32
C ARG A 113 13.85 4.19 -20.80
N GLY A 114 14.11 5.31 -21.49
CA GLY A 114 14.63 5.31 -22.86
C GLY A 114 16.09 4.92 -22.90
#